data_AF-A0A7C4HJC4-F1
#
_entry.id   AF-A0A7C4HJC4-F1
#
_cell.length_a   1.000
_cell.length_b   1.000
_cell.length_c   1.000
_cell.angle_alpha   90.00
_cell.angle_beta   90.00
_cell.angle_gamma   90.00
#
_symmetry.space_group_name_H-M   'P 1'
#
loop_
_entity.id
_entity.type
_entity.pdbx_description
1 polymer ?
#
loop_
_entity_poly.entity_id
_entity_poly.type
_entity_poly.pdbx_seq_one_letter_code
_entity_poly.pdbx_strand_id
1 'polypeptide(L)'
;MVSSIKLEHIIDSTLREGEQTPRVYFKPEEKCTLAKMIYETVGEKLYMEVGSPYSPKYRVGVESVVKYFKELGYGDAKLIGHCRCLREDVDIAWKCGTWGVTIFLSPTERHLLYKLNGMSYEKALATIRDVVHYAKNNIGFECVIYTMEDATSLPIEKIIEVGKVAEEAGADILKIPDTKGQAEPLQFREILAEASEEIDIPLDVHCHNDRGLAVVNSIMGLLGGARSFDVTVMGIGERCGIADLVTSVENLESLYGVKTGVDFKKIPQLYSYLSAISGIPINPFHPIVGVFARTHKAGTHQKAVLKCPETYETIDFSKYGLERLYEFGAMQSKELIEVLLSEYDIDQAVKSKIVDIIRTISMEKGRDLRLSEVWNIIQEETGKPVKTKPGFSVSIGDAIIFVKVKPGHSEQDVVEGIRKLLAKYNVPFRIREITGYWDYIIDIKDVSSTGLLDSITQSVRSLSLGIEETSTSIVFDEFK
;
A
#
# COMPACT_ATOMS: atom_id res chain seq x y z
N MET A 1 19.61 -15.10 14.31
CA MET A 1 20.27 -13.94 14.95
C MET A 1 19.18 -13.12 15.61
N VAL A 2 19.34 -12.71 16.87
CA VAL A 2 18.42 -11.74 17.48
C VAL A 2 18.83 -10.37 16.93
N SER A 3 17.96 -9.71 16.17
CA SER A 3 18.24 -8.40 15.58
C SER A 3 18.47 -7.34 16.66
N SER A 4 19.35 -6.37 16.37
CA SER A 4 19.57 -5.18 17.20
C SER A 4 18.45 -4.14 17.07
N ILE A 5 17.52 -4.31 16.13
CA ILE A 5 16.44 -3.36 15.86
C ILE A 5 15.47 -3.31 17.05
N LYS A 6 15.29 -2.11 17.61
CA LYS A 6 14.29 -1.80 18.64
C LYS A 6 13.18 -0.95 18.02
N LEU A 7 12.17 -1.61 17.47
CA LEU A 7 11.02 -0.93 16.85
C LEU A 7 9.98 -0.54 17.91
N GLU A 8 9.86 0.75 18.20
CA GLU A 8 8.86 1.35 19.08
C GLU A 8 7.55 1.62 18.33
N HIS A 9 7.61 2.27 17.16
CA HIS A 9 6.42 2.70 16.42
C HIS A 9 6.58 2.49 14.90
N ILE A 10 5.46 2.39 14.19
CA ILE A 10 5.35 2.49 12.74
C ILE A 10 4.53 3.73 12.45
N ILE A 11 5.08 4.68 11.69
CA ILE A 11 4.36 5.88 11.30
C ILE A 11 3.72 5.63 9.93
N ASP A 12 2.41 5.39 9.89
CA ASP A 12 1.72 5.35 8.60
C ASP A 12 1.37 6.77 8.15
N SER A 13 1.81 7.11 6.95
CA SER A 13 1.58 8.40 6.33
C SER A 13 0.74 8.31 5.05
N THR A 14 -0.05 7.25 4.89
CA THR A 14 -0.88 7.05 3.68
C THR A 14 -1.87 8.22 3.50
N LEU A 15 -2.36 8.77 4.61
CA LEU A 15 -3.34 9.87 4.63
C LEU A 15 -2.71 11.27 4.52
N ARG A 16 -1.39 11.34 4.38
CA ARG A 16 -0.61 12.60 4.28
C ARG A 16 0.38 12.53 3.13
N GLU A 17 1.39 11.66 3.19
CA GLU A 17 2.32 11.39 2.07
C GLU A 17 1.58 10.80 0.88
N GLY A 18 0.71 9.81 1.10
CA GLY A 18 -0.02 9.17 0.01
C GLY A 18 -0.97 10.10 -0.74
N GLU A 19 -1.51 11.13 -0.10
CA GLU A 19 -2.30 12.19 -0.77
C GLU A 19 -1.44 13.11 -1.66
N GLN A 20 -0.11 13.09 -1.51
CA GLN A 20 0.80 13.82 -2.39
C GLN A 20 1.10 13.06 -3.70
N THR A 21 0.66 11.80 -3.81
CA THR A 21 0.75 11.07 -5.07
C THR A 21 -0.06 11.79 -6.16
N PRO A 22 0.53 12.01 -7.35
CA PRO A 22 -0.18 12.64 -8.44
C PRO A 22 -1.51 11.96 -8.73
N ARG A 23 -2.59 12.76 -8.79
CA ARG A 23 -3.98 12.35 -9.07
C ARG A 23 -4.71 11.66 -7.90
N VAL A 24 -4.10 11.52 -6.73
CA VAL A 24 -4.75 10.94 -5.56
C VAL A 24 -5.37 12.05 -4.71
N TYR A 25 -6.67 11.95 -4.46
CA TYR A 25 -7.41 12.85 -3.56
C TYR A 25 -8.45 12.02 -2.81
N PHE A 26 -8.30 11.87 -1.50
CA PHE A 26 -9.27 11.14 -0.70
C PHE A 26 -10.41 12.05 -0.27
N LYS A 27 -11.65 11.60 -0.46
CA LYS A 27 -12.81 12.21 0.20
C LYS A 27 -12.76 11.94 1.71
N PRO A 28 -13.36 12.80 2.54
CA PRO A 28 -13.36 12.60 3.99
C PRO A 28 -13.83 11.20 4.43
N GLU A 29 -14.87 10.65 3.79
CA GLU A 29 -15.40 9.33 4.14
C GLU A 29 -14.46 8.18 3.73
N GLU A 30 -13.81 8.31 2.57
CA GLU A 30 -12.77 7.38 2.11
C GLU A 30 -11.58 7.42 3.08
N LYS A 31 -11.19 8.63 3.51
CA LYS A 31 -10.13 8.88 4.47
C LYS A 31 -10.41 8.22 5.82
N CYS A 32 -11.62 8.37 6.35
CA CYS A 32 -12.06 7.72 7.60
C CYS A 32 -12.03 6.19 7.50
N THR A 33 -12.50 5.63 6.38
CA THR A 33 -12.50 4.18 6.15
C THR A 33 -11.07 3.65 6.06
N LEU A 34 -10.22 4.29 5.25
CA LEU A 34 -8.81 3.94 5.10
C LEU A 34 -8.08 4.03 6.44
N ALA A 35 -8.28 5.11 7.20
CA ALA A 35 -7.73 5.27 8.55
C ALA A 35 -8.11 4.10 9.46
N LYS A 36 -9.39 3.72 9.53
CA LYS A 36 -9.83 2.58 10.34
C LYS A 36 -9.16 1.27 9.90
N MET A 37 -9.04 1.03 8.59
CA MET A 37 -8.39 -0.16 8.06
C MET A 37 -6.90 -0.20 8.43
N ILE A 38 -6.18 0.92 8.34
CA ILE A 38 -4.78 1.04 8.75
C ILE A 38 -4.65 0.79 10.26
N TYR A 39 -5.51 1.42 11.07
CA TYR A 39 -5.55 1.23 12.53
C TYR A 39 -5.73 -0.23 12.92
N GLU A 40 -6.70 -0.92 12.31
CA GLU A 40 -6.99 -2.32 12.58
C GLU A 40 -5.92 -3.27 12.03
N THR A 41 -5.11 -2.84 11.05
CA THR A 41 -4.06 -3.64 10.42
C THR A 41 -2.72 -3.50 11.13
N VAL A 42 -2.30 -2.28 11.46
CA VAL A 42 -0.99 -2.02 12.08
C VAL A 42 -1.03 -2.23 13.60
N GLY A 43 -2.16 -1.93 14.24
CA GLY A 43 -2.37 -2.20 15.67
C GLY A 43 -1.62 -1.23 16.60
N GLU A 44 -1.15 -1.74 17.74
CA GLU A 44 -0.69 -0.94 18.88
C GLU A 44 0.51 -0.03 18.59
N LYS A 45 1.36 -0.39 17.62
CA LYS A 45 2.56 0.39 17.26
C LYS A 45 2.25 1.55 16.30
N LEU A 46 1.00 1.73 15.89
CA LEU A 46 0.65 2.70 14.87
C LEU A 46 0.63 4.13 15.40
N TYR A 47 1.43 4.97 14.77
CA TYR A 47 1.26 6.42 14.74
C TYR A 47 0.76 6.79 13.35
N MET A 48 -0.30 7.58 13.23
CA MET A 48 -0.93 7.86 11.94
C MET A 48 -0.89 9.34 11.61
N GLU A 49 -0.17 9.72 10.57
CA GLU A 49 -0.24 11.07 10.01
C GLU A 49 -1.52 11.21 9.17
N VAL A 50 -2.50 11.95 9.68
CA VAL A 50 -3.85 12.05 9.09
C VAL A 50 -4.02 13.20 8.09
N GLY A 51 -2.93 13.89 7.74
CA GLY A 51 -2.91 14.95 6.73
C GLY A 51 -2.32 16.26 7.22
N SER A 52 -2.45 17.29 6.37
CA SER A 52 -1.88 18.62 6.60
C SER A 52 -2.96 19.66 6.97
N PRO A 53 -3.35 19.79 8.25
CA PRO A 53 -4.54 20.54 8.65
C PRO A 53 -4.43 22.05 8.39
N TYR A 54 -3.22 22.60 8.22
CA TYR A 54 -3.04 24.01 7.89
C TYR A 54 -3.63 24.39 6.53
N SER A 55 -3.70 23.45 5.58
CA SER A 55 -4.40 23.65 4.31
C SER A 55 -5.91 23.50 4.52
N PRO A 56 -6.73 24.53 4.25
CA PRO A 56 -8.18 24.43 4.44
C PRO A 56 -8.83 23.26 3.68
N LYS A 57 -8.27 22.87 2.52
CA LYS A 57 -8.77 21.75 1.71
C LYS A 57 -8.52 20.39 2.38
N TYR A 58 -7.38 20.23 3.05
CA TYR A 58 -7.02 18.98 3.73
C TYR A 58 -7.54 18.93 5.17
N ARG A 59 -7.82 20.08 5.80
CA ARG A 59 -8.35 20.20 7.15
C ARG A 59 -9.62 19.40 7.36
N VAL A 60 -10.57 19.47 6.42
CA VAL A 60 -11.86 18.76 6.53
C VAL A 60 -11.64 17.26 6.65
N GLY A 61 -10.68 16.70 5.92
CA GLY A 61 -10.30 15.29 6.03
C GLY A 61 -9.73 14.94 7.40
N VAL A 62 -8.81 15.77 7.93
CA VAL A 62 -8.23 15.59 9.27
C VAL A 62 -9.30 15.61 10.36
N GLU A 63 -10.15 16.64 10.37
CA GLU A 63 -11.25 16.79 11.35
C GLU A 63 -12.23 15.62 11.27
N SER A 64 -12.52 15.12 10.06
CA SER A 64 -13.39 13.98 9.85
C SER A 64 -12.81 12.70 10.45
N VAL A 65 -11.52 12.43 10.24
CA VAL A 65 -10.85 11.24 10.81
C VAL A 65 -10.83 11.32 12.34
N VAL A 66 -10.45 12.47 12.92
CA VAL A 66 -10.43 12.67 14.37
C VAL A 66 -11.82 12.45 14.97
N LYS A 67 -12.85 13.08 14.39
CA LYS A 67 -14.24 12.91 14.83
C LYS A 67 -14.69 11.45 14.73
N TYR A 68 -14.39 10.80 13.62
CA TYR A 68 -14.79 9.42 13.35
C TYR A 68 -14.17 8.43 14.37
N PHE A 69 -12.88 8.57 14.68
CA PHE A 69 -12.21 7.74 15.67
C PHE A 69 -12.76 7.94 17.07
N LYS A 70 -13.09 9.18 17.43
CA LYS A 70 -13.76 9.49 18.71
C LYS A 70 -15.13 8.82 18.79
N GLU A 71 -15.93 8.86 17.73
CA GLU A 71 -17.25 8.23 17.67
C GLU A 71 -17.20 6.71 17.75
N LEU A 72 -16.14 6.08 17.21
CA LEU A 72 -15.89 4.65 17.32
C LEU A 72 -15.37 4.21 18.72
N GLY A 73 -15.04 5.16 19.59
CA GLY A 73 -14.42 4.86 20.88
C GLY A 73 -12.91 4.57 20.79
N TYR A 74 -12.26 4.88 19.67
CA TYR A 74 -10.80 4.77 19.49
C TYR A 74 -10.09 6.04 19.99
N GLY A 75 -10.43 6.49 21.20
CA GLY A 75 -9.89 7.73 21.79
C GLY A 75 -8.38 7.70 22.03
N ASP A 76 -7.78 6.51 22.13
CA ASP A 76 -6.35 6.33 22.35
C ASP A 76 -5.52 6.30 21.04
N ALA A 77 -6.17 6.40 19.89
CA ALA A 77 -5.50 6.40 18.60
C ALA A 77 -4.53 7.59 18.45
N LYS A 78 -3.31 7.30 18.00
CA LYS A 78 -2.21 8.26 17.88
C LYS A 78 -2.26 9.00 16.55
N LEU A 79 -3.27 9.86 16.41
CA LEU A 79 -3.51 10.66 15.20
C LEU A 79 -2.65 11.93 15.21
N ILE A 80 -1.89 12.16 14.14
CA ILE A 80 -0.88 13.22 14.04
C ILE A 80 -1.22 14.15 12.87
N GLY A 81 -1.21 15.46 13.12
CA GLY A 81 -1.31 16.48 12.07
C GLY A 81 0.07 16.90 11.56
N HIS A 82 0.26 17.05 10.25
CA HIS A 82 1.54 17.48 9.66
C HIS A 82 1.50 18.96 9.29
N CYS A 83 2.47 19.75 9.75
CA CYS A 83 2.38 21.20 9.65
C CYS A 83 3.73 21.88 9.38
N ARG A 84 3.68 23.04 8.71
CA ARG A 84 4.89 23.84 8.51
C ARG A 84 5.36 24.35 9.87
N CYS A 85 6.64 24.72 9.97
CA CYS A 85 7.23 25.32 11.16
C CYS A 85 6.73 26.77 11.39
N LEU A 86 5.44 26.92 11.68
CA LEU A 86 4.72 28.16 11.96
C LEU A 86 3.75 27.92 13.14
N ARG A 87 3.64 28.88 14.06
CA ARG A 87 2.75 28.74 15.23
C ARG A 87 1.28 28.64 14.84
N GLU A 88 0.87 29.35 13.79
CA GLU A 88 -0.51 29.35 13.31
C GLU A 88 -0.92 27.96 12.80
N ASP A 89 0.01 27.26 12.14
CA ASP A 89 -0.18 25.91 11.64
C ASP A 89 -0.32 24.89 12.80
N VAL A 90 0.46 25.07 13.87
CA VAL A 90 0.37 24.30 15.13
C VAL A 90 -0.98 24.54 15.81
N ASP A 91 -1.42 25.80 15.93
CA ASP A 91 -2.73 26.15 16.51
C ASP A 91 -3.88 25.49 15.75
N ILE A 92 -3.77 25.40 14.43
CA ILE A 92 -4.76 24.76 13.57
C ILE A 92 -4.79 23.25 13.85
N ALA A 93 -3.64 22.58 13.89
CA ALA A 93 -3.58 21.15 14.21
C ALA A 93 -4.21 20.85 15.57
N TRP A 94 -3.93 21.68 16.58
CA TRP A 94 -4.49 21.55 17.93
C TRP A 94 -6.01 21.68 17.92
N LYS A 95 -6.55 22.67 17.20
CA LYS A 95 -8.00 22.88 17.06
C LYS A 95 -8.71 21.73 16.36
N CYS A 96 -8.02 21.00 15.48
CA CYS A 96 -8.56 19.79 14.86
C CYS A 96 -8.61 18.60 15.82
N GLY A 97 -7.98 18.69 17.00
CA GLY A 97 -8.00 17.65 18.03
C GLY A 97 -7.04 16.48 17.75
N THR A 98 -5.94 16.71 17.02
CA THR A 98 -4.92 15.67 16.83
C THR A 98 -4.18 15.39 18.13
N TRP A 99 -3.79 14.13 18.34
CA TRP A 99 -3.03 13.70 19.53
C TRP A 99 -1.60 14.25 19.51
N GLY A 100 -0.98 14.26 18.33
CA GLY A 100 0.35 14.82 18.11
C GLY A 100 0.43 15.74 16.91
N VAL A 101 1.61 16.30 16.69
CA VAL A 101 1.92 17.16 15.54
C VAL A 101 3.32 16.84 14.99
N THR A 102 3.43 16.74 13.67
CA THR A 102 4.71 16.72 12.96
C THR A 102 4.98 18.12 12.42
N ILE A 103 6.14 18.68 12.74
CA ILE A 103 6.58 20.02 12.35
C ILE A 103 7.80 19.89 11.45
N PHE A 104 7.78 20.46 10.25
CA PHE A 104 8.90 20.36 9.32
C PHE A 104 9.51 21.70 8.93
N LEU A 105 10.83 21.72 8.78
CA LEU A 105 11.60 22.81 8.16
C LEU A 105 12.91 22.23 7.60
N SER A 106 13.31 22.62 6.38
CA SER A 106 14.62 22.24 5.84
C SER A 106 15.69 23.27 6.21
N PRO A 107 16.77 22.86 6.91
CA PRO A 107 17.88 23.73 7.23
C PRO A 107 18.99 23.72 6.16
N THR A 108 18.76 23.07 5.00
CA THR A 108 19.74 23.00 3.91
C THR A 108 19.86 24.34 3.18
N GLU A 109 21.07 24.68 2.73
CA GLU A 109 21.35 25.96 2.06
C GLU A 109 20.42 26.23 0.86
N ARG A 110 20.18 25.22 0.02
CA ARG A 110 19.31 25.37 -1.16
C ARG A 110 17.86 25.62 -0.77
N HIS A 111 17.34 24.94 0.25
CA HIS A 111 15.97 25.18 0.71
C HIS A 111 15.84 26.52 1.41
N LEU A 112 16.83 26.91 2.22
CA LEU A 112 16.89 28.23 2.85
C LEU A 112 16.86 29.36 1.80
N LEU A 113 17.65 29.23 0.73
CA LEU A 113 17.73 30.20 -0.34
C LEU A 113 16.46 30.24 -1.21
N TYR A 114 16.04 29.08 -1.75
CA TYR A 114 15.03 29.03 -2.81
C TYR A 114 13.61 28.71 -2.33
N LYS A 115 13.46 27.94 -1.24
CA LYS A 115 12.14 27.58 -0.68
C LYS A 115 11.71 28.54 0.42
N LEU A 116 12.65 29.00 1.24
CA LEU A 116 12.40 29.83 2.42
C LEU A 116 12.83 31.29 2.23
N ASN A 117 12.87 31.75 0.97
CA ASN A 117 13.08 33.15 0.57
C ASN A 117 14.35 33.81 1.16
N GLY A 118 15.48 33.10 1.14
CA GLY A 118 16.75 33.61 1.66
C GLY A 118 16.82 33.67 3.19
N MET A 119 16.09 32.80 3.89
CA MET A 119 16.20 32.66 5.35
C MET A 119 17.63 32.28 5.74
N SER A 120 18.20 32.94 6.76
CA SER A 120 19.52 32.53 7.28
C SER A 120 19.42 31.25 8.10
N TYR A 121 20.53 30.51 8.21
CA TYR A 121 20.60 29.27 8.99
C TYR A 121 20.27 29.51 10.47
N GLU A 122 20.77 30.60 11.07
CA GLU A 122 20.52 30.96 12.46
C GLU A 122 19.04 31.29 12.69
N LYS A 123 18.40 31.96 11.72
CA LYS A 123 16.96 32.23 11.76
C LYS A 123 16.16 30.93 11.66
N ALA A 124 16.61 29.96 10.86
CA ALA A 124 15.99 28.64 10.78
C ALA A 124 16.06 27.92 12.13
N LEU A 125 17.24 27.85 12.77
CA LEU A 125 17.39 27.26 14.11
C LEU A 125 16.52 27.95 15.16
N ALA A 126 16.47 29.29 15.14
CA ALA A 126 15.60 30.04 16.05
C ALA A 126 14.11 29.75 15.81
N THR A 127 13.71 29.59 14.55
CA THR A 127 12.32 29.25 14.18
C THR A 127 11.95 27.83 14.63
N ILE A 128 12.85 26.87 14.43
CA ILE A 128 12.66 25.48 14.90
C ILE A 128 12.48 25.46 16.42
N ARG A 129 13.41 26.09 17.16
CA ARG A 129 13.34 26.17 18.63
C ARG A 129 12.02 26.77 19.09
N ASP A 130 11.62 27.90 18.50
CA ASP A 130 10.40 28.62 18.88
C ASP A 130 9.14 27.78 18.67
N VAL A 131 8.98 27.19 17.49
CA VAL A 131 7.73 26.52 17.11
C VAL A 131 7.62 25.14 17.74
N VAL A 132 8.71 24.39 17.86
CA VAL A 132 8.73 23.10 18.58
C VAL A 132 8.43 23.32 20.07
N HIS A 133 9.07 24.32 20.69
CA HIS A 133 8.79 24.67 22.08
C HIS A 133 7.34 25.09 22.28
N TYR A 134 6.81 25.91 21.37
CA TYR A 134 5.41 26.33 21.41
C TYR A 134 4.45 25.13 21.34
N ALA A 135 4.68 24.20 20.42
CA ALA A 135 3.84 23.00 20.28
C ALA A 135 3.86 22.12 21.55
N LYS A 136 5.05 21.89 22.14
CA LYS A 136 5.18 21.02 23.31
C LYS A 136 4.75 21.70 24.60
N ASN A 137 5.25 22.90 24.88
CA ASN A 137 5.17 23.52 26.21
C ASN A 137 4.04 24.55 26.34
N ASN A 138 3.66 25.23 25.26
CA ASN A 138 2.59 26.22 25.30
C ASN A 138 1.23 25.63 24.92
N ILE A 139 1.20 24.77 23.90
CA ILE A 139 -0.02 24.08 23.44
C ILE A 139 -0.27 22.80 24.22
N GLY A 140 0.77 21.98 24.43
CA GLY A 140 0.66 20.75 25.22
C GLY A 140 0.32 19.51 24.40
N PHE A 141 0.83 19.39 23.17
CA PHE A 141 0.71 18.14 22.41
C PHE A 141 1.38 16.97 23.16
N GLU A 142 0.73 15.81 23.11
CA GLU A 142 1.26 14.58 23.72
C GLU A 142 2.54 14.11 23.02
N CYS A 143 2.60 14.30 21.70
CA CYS A 143 3.78 14.00 20.88
C CYS A 143 4.05 15.10 19.85
N VAL A 144 5.28 15.61 19.85
CA VAL A 144 5.81 16.55 18.86
C VAL A 144 6.93 15.87 18.10
N ILE A 145 6.72 15.65 16.80
CA ILE A 145 7.74 15.13 15.89
C ILE A 145 8.35 16.30 15.13
N TYR A 146 9.68 16.45 15.15
CA TYR A 146 10.35 17.41 14.28
C TYR A 146 10.97 16.70 13.08
N THR A 147 10.61 17.13 11.87
CA THR A 147 11.14 16.61 10.60
C THR A 147 12.16 17.57 10.01
N MET A 148 13.40 17.08 9.93
CA MET A 148 14.51 17.81 9.30
C MET A 148 14.49 17.57 7.77
N GLU A 149 13.63 18.29 7.06
CA GLU A 149 13.47 18.10 5.61
C GLU A 149 14.81 18.22 4.84
N ASP A 150 15.07 17.27 3.94
CA ASP A 150 16.30 17.12 3.16
C ASP A 150 17.56 16.85 4.02
N ALA A 151 17.40 16.19 5.17
CA ALA A 151 18.50 15.85 6.09
C ALA A 151 19.66 15.11 5.41
N THR A 152 19.39 14.20 4.46
CA THR A 152 20.44 13.44 3.76
C THR A 152 21.32 14.28 2.84
N SER A 153 21.03 15.57 2.68
CA SER A 153 21.90 16.54 1.99
C SER A 153 22.82 17.32 2.94
N LEU A 154 22.73 17.09 4.24
CA LEU A 154 23.55 17.75 5.26
C LEU A 154 24.73 16.86 5.68
N PRO A 155 25.86 17.47 6.08
CA PRO A 155 26.88 16.74 6.83
C PRO A 155 26.35 16.38 8.23
N ILE A 156 26.86 15.29 8.81
CA ILE A 156 26.37 14.73 10.08
C ILE A 156 26.40 15.74 11.23
N GLU A 157 27.41 16.63 11.27
CA GLU A 157 27.53 17.64 12.33
C GLU A 157 26.36 18.62 12.33
N LYS A 158 25.83 18.96 11.15
CA LYS A 158 24.63 19.81 11.04
C LYS A 158 23.35 19.06 11.39
N ILE A 159 23.28 17.77 11.09
CA ILE A 159 22.15 16.94 11.53
C ILE A 159 22.11 16.91 13.05
N ILE A 160 23.24 16.69 13.71
CA ILE A 160 23.35 16.70 15.18
C ILE A 160 22.98 18.08 15.75
N GLU A 161 23.52 19.17 15.19
CA GLU A 161 23.22 20.54 15.64
C GLU A 161 21.71 20.85 15.58
N VAL A 162 21.08 20.62 14.43
CA VAL A 162 19.64 20.88 14.26
C VAL A 162 18.82 19.93 15.13
N GLY A 163 19.23 18.67 15.25
CA GLY A 163 18.61 17.67 16.12
C GLY A 163 18.61 18.09 17.59
N LYS A 164 19.75 18.57 18.10
CA LYS A 164 19.88 19.12 19.46
C LYS A 164 18.98 20.33 19.69
N VAL A 165 18.87 21.23 18.71
CA VAL A 165 17.95 22.36 18.81
C VAL A 165 16.49 21.91 18.95
N ALA A 166 16.07 20.88 18.22
CA ALA A 166 14.71 20.34 18.32
C ALA A 166 14.49 19.58 19.64
N GLU A 167 15.47 18.77 20.07
CA GLU A 167 15.47 18.06 21.36
C GLU A 167 15.34 19.03 22.54
N GLU A 168 16.19 20.05 22.62
CA GLU A 168 16.17 21.06 23.68
C GLU A 168 14.84 21.85 23.70
N ALA A 169 14.21 22.02 22.54
CA ALA A 169 12.91 22.66 22.43
C ALA A 169 11.75 21.75 22.92
N GLY A 170 11.98 20.45 23.06
CA GLY A 170 11.02 19.47 23.56
C GLY A 170 10.37 18.60 22.49
N ALA A 171 11.00 18.40 21.33
CA ALA A 171 10.57 17.36 20.41
C ALA A 171 10.64 15.98 21.08
N ASP A 172 9.64 15.14 20.87
CA ASP A 172 9.61 13.76 21.39
C ASP A 172 10.27 12.79 20.41
N ILE A 173 10.27 13.11 19.11
CA ILE A 173 10.86 12.30 18.04
C ILE A 173 11.55 13.22 17.04
N LEU A 174 12.77 12.87 16.62
CA LEU A 174 13.46 13.52 15.51
C LEU A 174 13.37 12.65 14.25
N LYS A 175 12.73 13.16 13.20
CA LYS A 175 12.62 12.50 11.91
C LYS A 175 13.72 12.95 10.95
N ILE A 176 14.49 11.97 10.44
CA ILE A 176 15.59 12.14 9.47
C ILE A 176 15.14 11.57 8.11
N PRO A 177 14.60 12.41 7.21
CA PRO A 177 14.12 11.98 5.91
C PRO A 177 15.23 11.89 4.85
N ASP A 178 15.17 10.85 4.03
CA ASP A 178 15.80 10.82 2.71
C ASP A 178 14.84 11.40 1.66
N THR A 179 14.63 12.73 1.72
CA THR A 179 13.61 13.46 0.94
C THR A 179 13.70 13.23 -0.56
N LYS A 180 14.90 12.97 -1.08
CA LYS A 180 15.17 12.76 -2.52
C LYS A 180 15.37 11.29 -2.90
N GLY A 181 15.28 10.36 -1.94
CA GLY A 181 15.60 8.95 -2.17
C GLY A 181 17.04 8.74 -2.64
N GLN A 182 17.98 9.59 -2.17
CA GLN A 182 19.35 9.65 -2.66
C GLN A 182 20.35 8.87 -1.80
N ALA A 183 19.96 8.52 -0.56
CA ALA A 183 20.89 7.97 0.40
C ALA A 183 21.35 6.56 -0.02
N GLU A 184 22.66 6.33 0.06
CA GLU A 184 23.22 5.00 -0.08
C GLU A 184 22.95 4.21 1.22
N PRO A 185 22.54 2.93 1.16
CA PRO A 185 22.07 2.20 2.34
C PRO A 185 23.05 2.12 3.52
N LEU A 186 24.34 1.86 3.28
CA LEU A 186 25.34 1.75 4.34
C LEU A 186 25.67 3.14 4.93
N GLN A 187 25.82 4.14 4.07
CA GLN A 187 26.04 5.51 4.51
C GLN A 187 24.84 6.04 5.32
N PHE A 188 23.61 5.71 4.93
CA PHE A 188 22.42 6.11 5.68
C PHE A 188 22.42 5.48 7.08
N ARG A 189 22.79 4.19 7.19
CA ARG A 189 22.96 3.53 8.48
C ARG A 189 24.00 4.23 9.36
N GLU A 190 25.14 4.60 8.79
CA GLU A 190 26.22 5.31 9.51
C GLU A 190 25.74 6.67 10.03
N ILE A 191 25.04 7.45 9.20
CA ILE A 191 24.42 8.73 9.61
C ILE A 191 23.49 8.52 10.81
N LEU A 192 22.63 7.51 10.77
CA LEU A 192 21.69 7.24 11.86
C LEU A 192 22.42 6.74 13.12
N ALA A 193 23.47 5.93 12.97
CA ALA A 193 24.27 5.45 14.09
C ALA A 193 24.92 6.61 14.85
N GLU A 194 25.64 7.49 14.13
CA GLU A 194 26.27 8.67 14.71
C GLU A 194 25.24 9.62 15.33
N ALA A 195 24.12 9.88 14.63
CA ALA A 195 23.06 10.73 15.17
C ALA A 195 22.44 10.14 16.46
N SER A 196 22.28 8.81 16.55
CA SER A 196 21.69 8.14 17.70
C SER A 196 22.60 8.08 18.93
N GLU A 197 23.91 8.28 18.76
CA GLU A 197 24.86 8.38 19.88
C GLU A 197 24.81 9.77 20.53
N GLU A 198 24.51 10.80 19.74
CA GLU A 198 24.52 12.19 20.19
C GLU A 198 23.13 12.70 20.60
N ILE A 199 22.04 12.19 20.02
CA ILE A 199 20.66 12.65 20.28
C ILE A 199 19.95 11.64 21.17
N ASP A 200 19.37 12.11 22.29
CA ASP A 200 18.76 11.27 23.33
C ASP A 200 17.31 10.89 23.00
N ILE A 201 16.60 11.72 22.23
CA ILE A 201 15.24 11.42 21.78
C ILE A 201 15.22 10.38 20.64
N PRO A 202 14.17 9.53 20.54
CA PRO A 202 14.04 8.56 19.46
C PRO A 202 14.17 9.18 18.06
N LEU A 203 14.94 8.49 17.20
CA LEU A 203 15.05 8.82 15.78
C LEU A 203 13.99 8.06 14.98
N ASP A 204 13.42 8.76 14.01
CA ASP A 204 12.53 8.22 12.97
C ASP A 204 13.16 8.40 11.58
N VAL A 205 12.89 7.47 10.66
CA VAL A 205 13.36 7.58 9.27
C VAL A 205 12.21 7.62 8.28
N HIS A 206 12.34 8.49 7.28
CA HIS A 206 11.37 8.65 6.19
C HIS A 206 12.09 8.58 4.85
N CYS A 207 11.98 7.46 4.14
CA CYS A 207 12.79 7.22 2.95
C CYS A 207 11.94 7.24 1.67
N HIS A 208 12.26 8.16 0.76
CA HIS A 208 11.67 8.15 -0.58
C HIS A 208 12.30 7.10 -1.50
N ASN A 209 11.55 6.70 -2.52
CA ASN A 209 11.86 5.54 -3.35
C ASN A 209 12.40 5.88 -4.75
N ASP A 210 12.92 7.08 -4.97
CA ASP A 210 13.42 7.54 -6.28
C ASP A 210 14.51 6.62 -6.89
N ARG A 211 15.23 5.87 -6.05
CA ARG A 211 16.26 4.89 -6.46
C ARG A 211 15.84 3.42 -6.25
N GLY A 212 14.60 3.17 -5.83
CA GLY A 212 14.16 1.82 -5.44
C GLY A 212 14.73 1.36 -4.09
N LEU A 213 15.22 2.29 -3.25
CA LEU A 213 15.94 1.98 -2.01
C LEU A 213 15.14 2.30 -0.73
N ALA A 214 13.88 2.71 -0.81
CA ALA A 214 13.13 3.18 0.36
C ALA A 214 13.02 2.13 1.49
N VAL A 215 12.65 0.89 1.14
CA VAL A 215 12.49 -0.20 2.11
C VAL A 215 13.83 -0.55 2.76
N VAL A 216 14.90 -0.69 1.96
CA VAL A 216 16.22 -1.04 2.51
C VAL A 216 16.79 0.10 3.34
N ASN A 217 16.62 1.36 2.94
CA ASN A 217 17.08 2.51 3.72
C ASN A 217 16.31 2.65 5.03
N SER A 218 15.00 2.36 5.05
CA SER A 218 14.22 2.35 6.29
C SER A 218 14.76 1.28 7.27
N ILE A 219 15.05 0.08 6.78
CA ILE A 219 15.66 -1.00 7.58
C ILE A 219 17.08 -0.62 8.03
N MET A 220 17.87 0.01 7.16
CA MET A 220 19.23 0.47 7.50
C MET A 220 19.22 1.57 8.56
N GLY A 221 18.25 2.47 8.52
CA GLY A 221 18.03 3.46 9.57
C GLY A 221 17.71 2.82 10.91
N LEU A 222 16.83 1.81 10.92
CA LEU A 222 16.52 1.02 12.13
C LEU A 222 17.74 0.25 12.66
N LEU A 223 18.58 -0.30 11.77
CA LEU A 223 19.86 -0.92 12.13
C LEU A 223 20.91 0.09 12.62
N GLY A 224 20.75 1.36 12.23
CA GLY A 224 21.52 2.51 12.70
C GLY A 224 20.98 3.11 14.01
N GLY A 225 19.96 2.51 14.64
CA GLY A 225 19.48 2.97 15.95
C GLY A 225 18.19 3.78 15.92
N ALA A 226 17.61 4.05 14.73
CA ALA A 226 16.24 4.57 14.65
C ALA A 226 15.25 3.59 15.29
N ARG A 227 14.19 4.15 15.89
CA ARG A 227 13.18 3.39 16.64
C ARG A 227 11.80 3.39 15.99
N SER A 228 11.61 4.20 14.96
CA SER A 228 10.44 4.19 14.11
C SER A 228 10.81 4.49 12.66
N PHE A 229 9.86 4.26 11.77
CA PHE A 229 10.00 4.56 10.35
C PHE A 229 8.64 4.89 9.74
N ASP A 230 8.67 5.73 8.71
CA ASP A 230 7.50 6.10 7.92
C ASP A 230 7.24 5.08 6.80
N VAL A 231 5.96 4.75 6.61
CA VAL A 231 5.47 3.93 5.50
C VAL A 231 4.19 4.49 4.91
N THR A 232 3.87 4.05 3.70
CA THR A 232 2.52 4.14 3.16
C THR A 232 2.07 2.78 2.63
N VAL A 233 0.76 2.56 2.65
CA VAL A 233 0.13 1.42 1.96
C VAL A 233 0.44 1.55 0.46
N MET A 234 0.88 0.45 -0.17
CA MET A 234 1.37 0.41 -1.57
C MET A 234 2.62 1.27 -1.85
N GLY A 235 3.27 1.83 -0.83
CA GLY A 235 4.43 2.71 -0.99
C GLY A 235 4.13 3.99 -1.77
N ILE A 236 2.87 4.43 -1.84
CA ILE A 236 2.49 5.65 -2.56
C ILE A 236 3.01 6.91 -1.84
N GLY A 237 3.34 7.94 -2.61
CA GLY A 237 3.75 9.25 -2.09
C GLY A 237 4.12 10.20 -3.23
N GLU A 238 4.85 11.27 -2.92
CA GLU A 238 5.48 12.12 -3.91
C GLU A 238 6.36 11.31 -4.89
N ARG A 239 6.25 11.60 -6.18
CA ARG A 239 7.07 10.99 -7.26
C ARG A 239 6.97 9.45 -7.29
N CYS A 240 8.00 8.76 -6.82
CA CYS A 240 8.12 7.30 -6.73
C CYS A 240 7.62 6.74 -5.38
N GLY A 241 7.11 7.62 -4.52
CA GLY A 241 6.59 7.29 -3.20
C GLY A 241 7.67 7.04 -2.15
N ILE A 242 7.29 6.32 -1.08
CA ILE A 242 8.14 6.02 0.08
C ILE A 242 8.17 4.52 0.36
N ALA A 243 8.66 4.11 1.53
CA ALA A 243 8.69 2.71 1.92
C ALA A 243 7.26 2.11 1.98
N ASP A 244 7.08 0.96 1.33
CA ASP A 244 5.81 0.24 1.32
C ASP A 244 5.58 -0.51 2.63
N LEU A 245 4.38 -0.37 3.21
CA LEU A 245 4.01 -0.96 4.49
C LEU A 245 4.27 -2.47 4.55
N VAL A 246 3.65 -3.26 3.65
CA VAL A 246 3.69 -4.73 3.71
C VAL A 246 5.10 -5.26 3.50
N THR A 247 5.83 -4.72 2.52
CA THR A 247 7.19 -5.16 2.20
C THR A 247 8.14 -4.87 3.36
N SER A 248 7.97 -3.72 4.01
CA SER A 248 8.85 -3.31 5.12
C SER A 248 8.61 -4.17 6.35
N VAL A 249 7.35 -4.36 6.74
CA VAL A 249 7.02 -5.14 7.95
C VAL A 249 7.29 -6.63 7.75
N GLU A 250 7.04 -7.20 6.57
CA GLU A 250 7.40 -8.60 6.28
C GLU A 250 8.91 -8.83 6.37
N ASN A 251 9.73 -7.94 5.80
CA ASN A 251 11.18 -8.05 5.88
C ASN A 251 11.67 -7.93 7.32
N LEU A 252 11.10 -7.00 8.12
CA LEU A 252 11.43 -6.86 9.54
C LEU A 252 11.13 -8.13 10.33
N GLU A 253 9.98 -8.78 10.10
CA GLU A 253 9.63 -10.01 10.80
C GLU A 253 10.45 -11.21 10.33
N SER A 254 10.50 -11.45 9.02
CA SER A 254 11.06 -12.67 8.44
C SER A 254 12.60 -12.69 8.46
N LEU A 255 13.25 -11.56 8.15
CA LEU A 255 14.71 -11.48 8.04
C LEU A 255 15.37 -11.08 9.37
N TYR A 256 14.70 -10.23 10.15
CA TYR A 256 15.28 -9.65 11.38
C TYR A 256 14.59 -10.15 12.66
N GLY A 257 13.48 -10.90 12.59
CA GLY A 257 12.78 -11.39 13.78
C GLY A 257 12.17 -10.29 14.64
N VAL A 258 11.95 -9.10 14.07
CA VAL A 258 11.32 -7.97 14.76
C VAL A 258 9.82 -8.23 14.83
N LYS A 259 9.22 -8.10 16.01
CA LYS A 259 7.75 -8.21 16.15
C LYS A 259 7.11 -6.88 15.81
N THR A 260 6.40 -6.81 14.69
CA THR A 260 5.74 -5.57 14.24
C THR A 260 4.36 -5.40 14.85
N GLY A 261 3.66 -6.50 15.12
CA GLY A 261 2.27 -6.50 15.61
C GLY A 261 1.23 -6.33 14.49
N VAL A 262 1.66 -6.24 13.23
CA VAL A 262 0.79 -6.11 12.07
C VAL A 262 -0.04 -7.38 11.87
N ASP A 263 -1.34 -7.21 11.63
CA ASP A 263 -2.23 -8.29 11.19
C ASP A 263 -2.15 -8.45 9.66
N PHE A 264 -1.24 -9.33 9.23
CA PHE A 264 -0.98 -9.61 7.83
C PHE A 264 -2.21 -10.12 7.06
N LYS A 265 -3.22 -10.70 7.73
CA LYS A 265 -4.46 -11.16 7.06
C LYS A 265 -5.32 -10.00 6.55
N LYS A 266 -5.14 -8.79 7.08
CA LYS A 266 -5.90 -7.60 6.65
C LYS A 266 -5.25 -6.85 5.49
N ILE A 267 -3.97 -7.10 5.23
CA ILE A 267 -3.18 -6.42 4.19
C ILE A 267 -3.85 -6.50 2.81
N PRO A 268 -4.27 -7.67 2.29
CA PRO A 268 -4.83 -7.72 0.94
C PRO A 268 -6.03 -6.79 0.76
N GLN A 269 -6.95 -6.79 1.74
CA GLN A 269 -8.14 -5.94 1.71
C GLN A 269 -7.78 -4.44 1.80
N LEU A 270 -6.81 -4.09 2.65
CA LEU A 270 -6.30 -2.71 2.77
C LEU A 270 -5.71 -2.21 1.45
N TYR A 271 -4.89 -3.02 0.79
CA TYR A 271 -4.26 -2.68 -0.50
C TYR A 271 -5.31 -2.59 -1.61
N SER A 272 -6.27 -3.52 -1.67
CA SER A 272 -7.37 -3.45 -2.62
C SER A 272 -8.24 -2.20 -2.43
N TYR A 273 -8.53 -1.83 -1.17
CA TYR A 273 -9.30 -0.62 -0.88
C TYR A 273 -8.55 0.65 -1.32
N LEU A 274 -7.27 0.79 -0.98
CA LEU A 274 -6.46 1.92 -1.43
C LEU A 274 -6.40 1.98 -2.95
N SER A 275 -6.16 0.85 -3.63
CA SER A 275 -6.11 0.77 -5.08
C SER A 275 -7.41 1.29 -5.72
N ALA A 276 -8.57 0.92 -5.15
CA ALA A 276 -9.87 1.34 -5.63
C ALA A 276 -10.10 2.86 -5.50
N ILE A 277 -9.80 3.45 -4.34
CA ILE A 277 -10.07 4.88 -4.09
C ILE A 277 -9.02 5.80 -4.73
N SER A 278 -7.76 5.37 -4.79
CA SER A 278 -6.67 6.11 -5.46
C SER A 278 -6.72 6.00 -6.98
N GLY A 279 -7.33 4.92 -7.51
CA GLY A 279 -7.30 4.60 -8.93
C GLY A 279 -5.95 4.06 -9.42
N ILE A 280 -5.01 3.79 -8.51
CA ILE A 280 -3.70 3.21 -8.82
C ILE A 280 -3.83 1.68 -8.73
N PRO A 281 -3.63 0.92 -9.81
CA PRO A 281 -3.69 -0.53 -9.75
C PRO A 281 -2.53 -1.09 -8.93
N ILE A 282 -2.78 -2.19 -8.20
CA ILE A 282 -1.70 -2.97 -7.60
C ILE A 282 -0.84 -3.54 -8.74
N ASN A 283 0.45 -3.24 -8.73
CA ASN A 283 1.38 -3.76 -9.72
C ASN A 283 1.38 -5.31 -9.63
N PRO A 284 1.24 -6.05 -10.74
CA PRO A 284 1.32 -7.52 -10.71
C PRO A 284 2.62 -8.06 -10.08
N PHE A 285 3.72 -7.31 -10.19
CA PHE A 285 5.02 -7.61 -9.59
C PHE A 285 5.21 -7.03 -8.18
N HIS A 286 4.20 -6.37 -7.61
CA HIS A 286 4.32 -5.83 -6.25
C HIS A 286 4.66 -6.97 -5.29
N PRO A 287 5.69 -6.83 -4.43
CA PRO A 287 6.03 -7.86 -3.47
C PRO A 287 4.80 -8.28 -2.65
N ILE A 288 4.67 -9.58 -2.41
CA ILE A 288 3.66 -10.20 -1.54
C ILE A 288 2.22 -10.14 -2.10
N VAL A 289 1.68 -8.96 -2.35
CA VAL A 289 0.28 -8.74 -2.76
C VAL A 289 0.06 -8.79 -4.27
N GLY A 290 1.12 -8.63 -5.07
CA GLY A 290 1.04 -8.72 -6.53
C GLY A 290 0.73 -10.15 -6.97
N VAL A 291 -0.12 -10.31 -7.98
CA VAL A 291 -0.53 -11.64 -8.46
C VAL A 291 0.66 -12.47 -8.95
N PHE A 292 1.67 -11.86 -9.57
CA PHE A 292 2.86 -12.60 -10.04
C PHE A 292 3.81 -12.97 -8.92
N ALA A 293 3.77 -12.29 -7.76
CA ALA A 293 4.61 -12.64 -6.61
C ALA A 293 4.33 -14.06 -6.10
N ARG A 294 3.12 -14.58 -6.35
CA ARG A 294 2.65 -15.90 -5.89
C ARG A 294 2.35 -16.89 -7.03
N THR A 295 2.75 -16.60 -8.27
CA THR A 295 2.47 -17.45 -9.44
C THR A 295 3.71 -18.19 -9.92
N HIS A 296 3.62 -19.53 -9.97
CA HIS A 296 4.70 -20.37 -10.51
C HIS A 296 4.43 -20.78 -11.95
N LYS A 297 5.37 -20.42 -12.85
CA LYS A 297 5.26 -20.65 -14.29
C LYS A 297 6.10 -21.82 -14.81
N ALA A 298 7.40 -21.81 -14.50
CA ALA A 298 8.33 -22.78 -15.07
C ALA A 298 8.07 -24.19 -14.51
N GLY A 299 7.97 -25.21 -15.37
CA GLY A 299 7.60 -26.56 -14.95
C GLY A 299 8.55 -27.18 -13.94
N THR A 300 9.83 -26.86 -14.01
CA THR A 300 10.81 -27.28 -12.98
C THR A 300 10.50 -26.66 -11.61
N HIS A 301 10.07 -25.39 -11.58
CA HIS A 301 9.66 -24.70 -10.36
C HIS A 301 8.34 -25.25 -9.83
N GLN A 302 7.33 -25.37 -10.71
CA GLN A 302 6.02 -25.92 -10.34
C GLN A 302 6.16 -27.31 -9.69
N LYS A 303 6.93 -28.21 -10.32
CA LYS A 303 7.21 -29.55 -9.81
C LYS A 303 7.84 -29.52 -8.41
N ALA A 304 8.80 -28.62 -8.17
CA ALA A 304 9.48 -28.51 -6.88
C ALA A 304 8.54 -27.97 -5.80
N VAL A 305 7.82 -26.88 -6.12
CA VAL A 305 6.90 -26.21 -5.20
C VAL A 305 5.69 -27.08 -4.83
N LEU A 306 5.18 -27.90 -5.76
CA LEU A 306 4.13 -28.88 -5.47
C LEU A 306 4.56 -29.93 -4.42
N LYS A 307 5.87 -30.18 -4.26
CA LYS A 307 6.41 -31.14 -3.28
C LYS A 307 6.83 -30.46 -1.98
N CYS A 308 7.51 -29.31 -2.09
CA CYS A 308 8.07 -28.56 -0.99
C CYS A 308 8.10 -27.07 -1.40
N PRO A 309 7.10 -26.28 -0.99
CA PRO A 309 7.02 -24.87 -1.36
C PRO A 309 8.27 -24.04 -1.06
N GLU A 310 8.95 -24.36 0.03
CA GLU A 310 10.17 -23.70 0.52
C GLU A 310 11.34 -23.77 -0.46
N THR A 311 11.25 -24.60 -1.50
CA THR A 311 12.24 -24.65 -2.59
C THR A 311 12.31 -23.34 -3.38
N TYR A 312 11.21 -22.59 -3.48
CA TYR A 312 11.13 -21.33 -4.22
C TYR A 312 10.32 -20.24 -3.51
N GLU A 313 9.71 -20.52 -2.36
CA GLU A 313 8.91 -19.56 -1.60
C GLU A 313 9.58 -19.22 -0.27
N THR A 314 10.08 -17.99 -0.16
CA THR A 314 10.56 -17.43 1.11
C THR A 314 9.46 -16.73 1.90
N ILE A 315 8.31 -16.47 1.26
CA ILE A 315 7.14 -15.82 1.84
C ILE A 315 6.03 -16.86 2.00
N ASP A 316 5.48 -16.98 3.21
CA ASP A 316 4.29 -17.78 3.47
C ASP A 316 3.03 -16.99 3.13
N PHE A 317 2.44 -17.24 1.96
CA PHE A 317 1.21 -16.57 1.52
C PHE A 317 0.00 -16.83 2.43
N SER A 318 -0.03 -17.94 3.17
CA SER A 318 -1.14 -18.25 4.07
C SER A 318 -1.22 -17.28 5.26
N LYS A 319 -0.08 -16.68 5.65
CA LYS A 319 0.02 -15.57 6.62
C LYS A 319 -0.88 -14.38 6.24
N TYR A 320 -1.08 -14.18 4.94
CA TYR A 320 -1.86 -13.10 4.35
C TYR A 320 -3.30 -13.49 4.01
N GLY A 321 -3.68 -14.76 4.21
CA GLY A 321 -4.92 -15.31 3.64
C GLY A 321 -4.88 -15.40 2.11
N LEU A 322 -3.68 -15.41 1.52
CA LEU A 322 -3.47 -15.58 0.09
C LEU A 322 -3.09 -17.03 -0.23
N GLU A 323 -3.35 -17.43 -1.46
CA GLU A 323 -2.98 -18.75 -1.98
C GLU A 323 -1.89 -18.64 -3.04
N ARG A 324 -1.01 -19.63 -3.10
CA ARG A 324 -0.12 -19.82 -4.25
C ARG A 324 -0.93 -20.09 -5.52
N LEU A 325 -0.44 -19.62 -6.65
CA LEU A 325 -1.03 -19.81 -7.98
C LEU A 325 -0.06 -20.55 -8.92
N TYR A 326 -0.62 -21.18 -9.94
CA TYR A 326 0.12 -21.89 -10.97
C TYR A 326 -0.35 -21.46 -12.37
N GLU A 327 0.60 -21.17 -13.26
CA GLU A 327 0.31 -20.89 -14.65
C GLU A 327 0.11 -22.19 -15.44
N PHE A 328 -0.97 -22.28 -16.22
CA PHE A 328 -1.22 -23.40 -17.15
C PHE A 328 -0.84 -22.98 -18.58
N GLY A 329 0.44 -23.13 -18.90
CA GLY A 329 0.97 -22.66 -20.18
C GLY A 329 2.03 -23.58 -20.76
N ALA A 330 2.79 -23.04 -21.72
CA ALA A 330 3.71 -23.80 -22.54
C ALA A 330 4.80 -24.53 -21.71
N MET A 331 5.17 -23.93 -20.58
CA MET A 331 6.23 -24.41 -19.69
C MET A 331 5.70 -25.23 -18.50
N GLN A 332 4.40 -25.53 -18.42
CA GLN A 332 3.85 -26.19 -17.23
C GLN A 332 4.48 -27.58 -16.97
N SER A 333 4.46 -27.99 -15.71
CA SER A 333 4.84 -29.33 -15.29
C SER A 333 3.73 -30.34 -15.55
N LYS A 334 4.11 -31.59 -15.84
CA LYS A 334 3.14 -32.69 -15.87
C LYS A 334 2.59 -32.99 -14.48
N GLU A 335 3.39 -32.78 -13.44
CA GLU A 335 3.01 -32.98 -12.04
C GLU A 335 1.84 -32.07 -11.64
N LEU A 336 1.71 -30.88 -12.24
CA LEU A 336 0.56 -29.99 -12.01
C LEU A 336 -0.76 -30.66 -12.44
N ILE A 337 -0.77 -31.30 -13.61
CA ILE A 337 -1.94 -32.04 -14.12
C ILE A 337 -2.17 -33.32 -13.30
N GLU A 338 -1.12 -34.01 -12.86
CA GLU A 338 -1.23 -35.16 -11.97
C GLU A 338 -1.91 -34.79 -10.64
N VAL A 339 -1.51 -33.66 -10.03
CA VAL A 339 -2.11 -33.13 -8.81
C VAL A 339 -3.55 -32.72 -9.04
N LEU A 340 -3.85 -32.02 -10.14
CA LEU A 340 -5.21 -31.61 -10.46
C LEU A 340 -6.15 -32.83 -10.62
N LEU A 341 -5.65 -33.90 -11.25
CA LEU A 341 -6.40 -35.14 -11.51
C LEU A 341 -6.22 -36.22 -10.44
N SER A 342 -5.62 -35.94 -9.29
CA SER A 342 -5.25 -36.97 -8.30
C SER A 342 -6.42 -37.74 -7.68
N GLU A 343 -7.65 -37.22 -7.77
CA GLU A 343 -8.87 -37.89 -7.30
C GLU A 343 -9.48 -38.84 -8.34
N TYR A 344 -8.95 -38.82 -9.57
CA TYR A 344 -9.47 -39.61 -10.69
C TYR A 344 -8.45 -40.67 -11.10
N ASP A 345 -8.95 -41.87 -11.34
CA ASP A 345 -8.17 -42.95 -11.96
C ASP A 345 -8.10 -42.70 -13.48
N ILE A 346 -7.09 -41.92 -13.89
CA ILE A 346 -6.83 -41.52 -15.29
C ILE A 346 -5.46 -42.04 -15.69
N ASP A 347 -5.41 -42.68 -16.85
CA ASP A 347 -4.18 -43.23 -17.43
C ASP A 347 -3.13 -42.15 -17.70
N GLN A 348 -1.85 -42.51 -17.55
CA GLN A 348 -0.73 -41.58 -17.72
C GLN A 348 -0.60 -41.04 -19.14
N ALA A 349 -1.00 -41.80 -20.16
CA ALA A 349 -1.01 -41.31 -21.54
C ALA A 349 -2.03 -40.18 -21.73
N VAL A 350 -3.21 -40.27 -21.10
CA VAL A 350 -4.24 -39.22 -21.16
C VAL A 350 -3.76 -37.95 -20.44
N LYS A 351 -3.12 -38.09 -19.26
CA LYS A 351 -2.53 -36.94 -18.55
C LYS A 351 -1.47 -36.24 -19.38
N SER A 352 -0.59 -37.00 -20.04
CA SER A 352 0.45 -36.47 -20.91
C SER A 352 -0.15 -35.75 -22.13
N LYS A 353 -1.21 -36.31 -22.73
CA LYS A 353 -1.94 -35.69 -23.82
C LYS A 353 -2.55 -34.34 -23.41
N ILE A 354 -3.17 -34.25 -22.23
CA ILE A 354 -3.71 -32.98 -21.70
C ILE A 354 -2.62 -31.92 -21.55
N VAL A 355 -1.44 -32.29 -21.03
CA VAL A 355 -0.28 -31.37 -20.90
C VAL A 355 0.12 -30.80 -22.26
N ASP A 356 0.20 -31.65 -23.30
CA ASP A 356 0.59 -31.25 -24.64
C ASP A 356 -0.48 -30.40 -25.35
N ILE A 357 -1.77 -30.67 -25.12
CA ILE A 357 -2.88 -29.83 -25.61
C ILE A 357 -2.78 -28.43 -25.02
N ILE A 358 -2.65 -28.31 -23.69
CA ILE A 358 -2.53 -27.01 -23.01
C ILE A 358 -1.29 -26.26 -23.52
N ARG A 359 -0.15 -26.95 -23.69
CA ARG A 359 1.08 -26.34 -24.25
C ARG A 359 0.81 -25.76 -25.64
N THR A 360 0.21 -26.56 -26.52
CA THR A 360 -0.08 -26.16 -27.90
C THR A 360 -1.00 -24.94 -27.94
N ILE A 361 -2.14 -25.00 -27.25
CA ILE A 361 -3.11 -23.90 -27.21
C ILE A 361 -2.49 -22.63 -26.61
N SER A 362 -1.69 -22.75 -25.55
CA SER A 362 -1.05 -21.58 -24.94
C SER A 362 -0.08 -20.87 -25.89
N MET A 363 0.68 -21.64 -26.68
CA MET A 363 1.63 -21.10 -27.66
C MET A 363 0.89 -20.45 -28.83
N GLU A 364 -0.22 -21.04 -29.28
CA GLU A 364 -1.06 -20.47 -30.34
C GLU A 364 -1.75 -19.18 -29.89
N LYS A 365 -2.20 -19.11 -28.63
CA LYS A 365 -2.85 -17.93 -28.06
C LYS A 365 -1.87 -16.83 -27.64
N GLY A 366 -0.60 -17.17 -27.38
CA GLY A 366 0.38 -16.22 -26.84
C GLY A 366 0.15 -15.87 -25.37
N ARG A 367 -0.66 -16.65 -24.64
CA ARG A 367 -0.94 -16.50 -23.20
C ARG A 367 -1.16 -17.86 -22.55
N ASP A 368 -1.12 -17.91 -21.24
CA ASP A 368 -1.55 -19.08 -20.47
C ASP A 368 -3.05 -19.34 -20.64
N LEU A 369 -3.46 -20.58 -20.34
CA LEU A 369 -4.86 -20.97 -20.33
C LEU A 369 -5.46 -20.63 -18.98
N ARG A 370 -6.68 -20.09 -19.03
CA ARG A 370 -7.52 -19.93 -17.86
C ARG A 370 -7.86 -21.29 -17.30
N LEU A 371 -8.13 -21.34 -16.00
CA LEU A 371 -8.50 -22.58 -15.34
C LEU A 371 -9.77 -23.21 -15.95
N SER A 372 -10.71 -22.39 -16.43
CA SER A 372 -11.88 -22.86 -17.20
C SER A 372 -11.53 -23.52 -18.53
N GLU A 373 -10.55 -23.00 -19.27
CA GLU A 373 -10.07 -23.61 -20.51
C GLU A 373 -9.38 -24.95 -20.21
N VAL A 374 -8.58 -25.00 -19.13
CA VAL A 374 -7.95 -26.24 -18.65
C VAL A 374 -9.00 -27.28 -18.26
N TRP A 375 -10.08 -26.86 -17.57
CA TRP A 375 -11.16 -27.76 -17.18
C TRP A 375 -11.92 -28.32 -18.37
N ASN A 376 -12.19 -27.51 -19.39
CA ASN A 376 -12.84 -27.99 -20.61
C ASN A 376 -11.99 -29.06 -21.29
N ILE A 377 -10.67 -28.84 -21.42
CA ILE A 377 -9.73 -29.83 -21.99
C ILE A 377 -9.76 -31.12 -21.17
N ILE A 378 -9.71 -31.01 -19.84
CA ILE A 378 -9.78 -32.19 -18.95
C ILE A 378 -11.10 -32.93 -19.14
N GLN A 379 -12.22 -32.23 -19.20
CA GLN A 379 -13.54 -32.84 -19.35
C GLN A 379 -13.68 -33.54 -20.70
N GLU A 380 -13.21 -32.92 -21.78
CA GLU A 380 -13.20 -33.51 -23.13
C GLU A 380 -12.34 -34.78 -23.21
N GLU A 381 -11.17 -34.78 -22.56
CA GLU A 381 -10.22 -35.89 -22.62
C GLU A 381 -10.51 -37.03 -21.63
N THR A 382 -11.22 -36.75 -20.54
CA THR A 382 -11.45 -37.75 -19.46
C THR A 382 -12.92 -38.12 -19.24
N GLY A 383 -13.86 -37.29 -19.70
CA GLY A 383 -15.28 -37.40 -19.38
C GLY A 383 -15.60 -37.22 -17.88
N LYS A 384 -14.63 -36.80 -17.06
CA LYS A 384 -14.82 -36.61 -15.61
C LYS A 384 -15.19 -35.15 -15.30
N PRO A 385 -16.10 -34.91 -14.32
CA PRO A 385 -16.35 -33.56 -13.84
C PRO A 385 -15.10 -33.03 -13.15
N VAL A 386 -14.79 -31.75 -13.25
CA VAL A 386 -13.64 -31.18 -12.53
C VAL A 386 -14.07 -30.58 -11.20
N LYS A 387 -13.26 -30.78 -10.16
CA LYS A 387 -13.43 -30.18 -8.84
C LYS A 387 -12.31 -29.19 -8.57
N THR A 388 -12.64 -28.13 -7.84
CA THR A 388 -11.71 -27.07 -7.47
C THR A 388 -10.86 -27.52 -6.28
N LYS A 389 -9.57 -27.20 -6.29
CA LYS A 389 -8.61 -27.52 -5.22
C LYS A 389 -7.94 -26.22 -4.72
N PRO A 390 -7.52 -26.15 -3.44
CA PRO A 390 -6.77 -25.00 -2.94
C PRO A 390 -5.54 -24.72 -3.81
N GLY A 391 -5.28 -23.44 -4.13
CA GLY A 391 -4.21 -23.01 -5.05
C GLY A 391 -4.56 -23.06 -6.54
N PHE A 392 -5.76 -23.52 -6.88
CA PHE A 392 -6.31 -23.53 -8.24
C PHE A 392 -7.55 -22.63 -8.26
N SER A 393 -7.31 -21.32 -8.22
CA SER A 393 -8.37 -20.29 -8.18
C SER A 393 -9.30 -20.38 -9.40
N VAL A 394 -10.60 -20.42 -9.13
CA VAL A 394 -11.71 -20.53 -10.09
C VAL A 394 -12.02 -19.19 -10.77
N SER A 395 -11.05 -18.31 -10.90
CA SER A 395 -11.26 -17.09 -11.66
C SER A 395 -11.73 -17.45 -13.07
N ILE A 396 -12.93 -17.01 -13.43
CA ILE A 396 -13.46 -17.09 -14.80
C ILE A 396 -12.81 -16.03 -15.71
N GLY A 397 -11.91 -15.21 -15.16
CA GLY A 397 -11.15 -14.16 -15.83
C GLY A 397 -11.63 -12.76 -15.43
N ASP A 398 -11.07 -11.76 -16.10
CA ASP A 398 -11.53 -10.37 -15.97
C ASP A 398 -12.90 -10.17 -16.63
N ALA A 399 -13.62 -9.15 -16.18
CA ALA A 399 -14.89 -8.73 -16.78
C ALA A 399 -14.95 -7.21 -16.93
N ILE A 400 -15.64 -6.75 -17.97
CA ILE A 400 -15.99 -5.36 -18.16
C ILE A 400 -17.50 -5.21 -17.98
N ILE A 401 -17.90 -4.25 -17.15
CA ILE A 401 -19.27 -3.74 -17.09
C ILE A 401 -19.29 -2.37 -17.76
N PHE A 402 -20.01 -2.26 -18.86
CA PHE A 402 -20.34 -0.98 -19.46
C PHE A 402 -21.53 -0.38 -18.73
N VAL A 403 -21.46 0.91 -18.42
CA VAL A 403 -22.50 1.64 -17.69
C VAL A 403 -22.89 2.86 -18.49
N LYS A 404 -24.19 3.02 -18.71
CA LYS A 404 -24.79 4.18 -19.35
C LYS A 404 -25.59 4.98 -18.32
N VAL A 405 -25.42 6.29 -18.32
CA VAL A 405 -25.99 7.21 -17.35
C VAL A 405 -26.83 8.27 -18.05
N LYS A 406 -27.99 8.58 -17.48
CA LYS A 406 -28.85 9.63 -18.01
C LYS A 406 -28.15 11.00 -17.94
N PRO A 407 -28.27 11.82 -19.00
CA PRO A 407 -27.74 13.19 -18.98
C PRO A 407 -28.22 13.98 -17.76
N GLY A 408 -27.37 14.84 -17.23
CA GLY A 408 -27.68 15.72 -16.10
C GLY A 408 -27.43 15.12 -14.71
N HIS A 409 -26.86 13.92 -14.62
CA HIS A 409 -26.40 13.34 -13.35
C HIS A 409 -24.94 13.72 -13.09
N SER A 410 -24.59 13.87 -11.81
CA SER A 410 -23.22 14.16 -11.37
C SER A 410 -22.31 12.96 -11.63
N GLU A 411 -21.31 13.14 -12.49
CA GLU A 411 -20.24 12.16 -12.73
C GLU A 411 -19.62 11.69 -11.41
N GLN A 412 -19.34 12.65 -10.52
CA GLN A 412 -18.71 12.38 -9.23
C GLN A 412 -19.56 11.47 -8.34
N ASP A 413 -20.89 11.64 -8.34
CA ASP A 413 -21.78 10.82 -7.52
C ASP A 413 -21.91 9.41 -8.07
N VAL A 414 -21.99 9.26 -9.40
CA VAL A 414 -22.02 7.97 -10.10
C VAL A 414 -20.77 7.16 -9.77
N VAL A 415 -19.59 7.74 -10.00
CA VAL A 415 -18.30 7.05 -9.79
C VAL A 415 -18.14 6.65 -8.32
N GLU A 416 -18.49 7.53 -7.39
CA GLU A 416 -18.43 7.26 -5.95
C GLU A 416 -19.36 6.12 -5.52
N GLY A 417 -20.61 6.15 -6.01
CA GLY A 417 -21.59 5.11 -5.70
C GLY A 417 -21.14 3.74 -6.19
N ILE A 418 -20.58 3.68 -7.40
CA ILE A 418 -20.03 2.45 -7.97
C ILE A 418 -18.82 1.98 -7.14
N ARG A 419 -17.87 2.87 -6.78
CA ARG A 419 -16.72 2.51 -5.93
C ARG A 419 -17.15 1.93 -4.58
N LYS A 420 -18.04 2.62 -3.87
CA LYS A 420 -18.58 2.17 -2.56
C LYS A 420 -19.29 0.83 -2.66
N LEU A 421 -20.01 0.59 -3.76
CA LEU A 421 -20.65 -0.69 -4.00
C LEU A 421 -19.62 -1.79 -4.22
N LEU A 422 -18.69 -1.60 -5.14
CA LEU A 422 -17.70 -2.60 -5.52
C LEU A 422 -16.73 -2.96 -4.39
N ALA A 423 -16.41 -2.00 -3.51
CA ALA A 423 -15.62 -2.25 -2.31
C ALA A 423 -16.21 -3.35 -1.41
N LYS A 424 -17.53 -3.60 -1.45
CA LYS A 424 -18.19 -4.67 -0.68
C LYS A 424 -17.96 -6.07 -1.24
N TYR A 425 -17.64 -6.17 -2.53
CA TYR A 425 -17.47 -7.45 -3.24
C TYR A 425 -16.05 -8.00 -3.14
N ASN A 426 -15.10 -7.22 -2.60
CA ASN A 426 -13.70 -7.60 -2.47
C ASN A 426 -13.06 -8.08 -3.80
N VAL A 427 -13.49 -7.49 -4.92
CA VAL A 427 -12.91 -7.71 -6.25
C VAL A 427 -12.05 -6.51 -6.62
N PRO A 428 -10.86 -6.68 -7.22
CA PRO A 428 -10.12 -5.55 -7.75
C PRO A 428 -10.88 -4.96 -8.94
N PHE A 429 -10.99 -3.64 -9.02
CA PHE A 429 -11.70 -3.00 -10.12
C PHE A 429 -11.09 -1.64 -10.50
N ARG A 430 -11.36 -1.21 -11.73
CA ARG A 430 -11.04 0.13 -12.24
C ARG A 430 -12.22 0.70 -13.00
N ILE A 431 -12.62 1.92 -12.66
CA ILE A 431 -13.63 2.66 -13.41
C ILE A 431 -12.91 3.59 -14.38
N ARG A 432 -13.31 3.58 -15.65
CA ARG A 432 -12.86 4.49 -16.69
C ARG A 432 -14.06 5.21 -17.26
N GLU A 433 -13.97 6.52 -17.34
CA GLU A 433 -14.85 7.29 -18.22
C GLU A 433 -14.45 7.01 -19.67
N ILE A 434 -15.44 6.86 -20.54
CA ILE A 434 -15.25 6.65 -21.97
C ILE A 434 -16.20 7.53 -22.75
N THR A 435 -15.84 7.84 -23.99
CA THR A 435 -16.74 8.52 -24.93
C THR A 435 -17.43 7.49 -25.82
N GLY A 436 -18.70 7.74 -26.18
CA GLY A 436 -19.45 6.87 -27.08
C GLY A 436 -20.87 6.58 -26.59
N TYR A 437 -21.36 5.37 -26.86
CA TYR A 437 -22.70 4.92 -26.43
C TYR A 437 -22.79 4.68 -24.92
N TRP A 438 -21.66 4.29 -24.32
CA TRP A 438 -21.49 4.06 -22.89
C TRP A 438 -20.68 5.22 -22.30
N ASP A 439 -20.95 5.54 -21.04
CA ASP A 439 -20.29 6.65 -20.33
C ASP A 439 -19.14 6.13 -19.46
N TYR A 440 -19.26 4.91 -18.93
CA TYR A 440 -18.23 4.29 -18.09
C TYR A 440 -17.98 2.83 -18.43
N ILE A 441 -16.74 2.41 -18.17
CA ILE A 441 -16.28 1.01 -18.12
C ILE A 441 -15.83 0.70 -16.70
N ILE A 442 -16.41 -0.33 -16.09
CA ILE A 442 -15.91 -0.95 -14.87
C ILE A 442 -15.15 -2.20 -15.27
N ASP A 443 -13.83 -2.15 -15.19
CA ASP A 443 -12.93 -3.29 -15.40
C ASP A 443 -12.78 -4.02 -14.06
N ILE A 444 -13.34 -5.23 -13.93
CA ILE A 444 -13.30 -6.07 -12.74
C ILE A 444 -12.30 -7.19 -12.98
N LYS A 445 -11.35 -7.35 -12.07
CA LYS A 445 -10.31 -8.37 -12.16
C LYS A 445 -10.69 -9.62 -11.39
N ASP A 446 -10.17 -10.75 -11.85
CA ASP A 446 -10.23 -12.04 -11.15
C ASP A 446 -11.64 -12.48 -10.71
N VAL A 447 -12.64 -12.33 -11.59
CA VAL A 447 -14.02 -12.67 -11.27
C VAL A 447 -14.13 -14.16 -10.96
N SER A 448 -14.58 -14.53 -9.76
CA SER A 448 -14.59 -15.94 -9.31
C SER A 448 -15.76 -16.78 -9.81
N SER A 449 -16.83 -16.16 -10.30
CA SER A 449 -17.99 -16.85 -10.89
C SER A 449 -18.87 -15.89 -11.69
N THR A 450 -19.68 -16.43 -12.62
CA THR A 450 -20.67 -15.64 -13.35
C THR A 450 -21.74 -15.07 -12.43
N GLY A 451 -22.14 -15.82 -11.38
CA GLY A 451 -23.10 -15.34 -10.39
C GLY A 451 -22.59 -14.14 -9.56
N LEU A 452 -21.29 -14.07 -9.28
CA LEU A 452 -20.68 -12.89 -8.67
C LEU A 452 -20.76 -11.69 -9.62
N LEU A 453 -20.39 -11.87 -10.88
CA LEU A 453 -20.46 -10.82 -11.90
C LEU A 453 -21.90 -10.30 -12.09
N ASP A 454 -22.88 -11.21 -12.13
CA ASP A 454 -24.29 -10.86 -12.24
C ASP A 454 -24.76 -10.07 -11.02
N SER A 455 -24.38 -10.49 -9.81
CA SER A 455 -24.69 -9.77 -8.57
C SER A 455 -24.11 -8.37 -8.57
N ILE A 456 -22.84 -8.22 -8.98
CA ILE A 456 -22.19 -6.92 -9.10
C ILE A 456 -22.92 -6.05 -10.12
N THR A 457 -23.20 -6.59 -11.30
CA THR A 457 -23.85 -5.87 -12.41
C THR A 457 -25.25 -5.41 -12.04
N GLN A 458 -26.02 -6.28 -11.40
CA GLN A 458 -27.35 -5.94 -10.92
C GLN A 458 -27.28 -4.86 -9.84
N SER A 459 -26.32 -4.96 -8.94
CA SER A 459 -26.15 -3.96 -7.89
C SER A 459 -25.73 -2.61 -8.46
N VAL A 460 -24.83 -2.58 -9.46
CA VAL A 460 -24.47 -1.36 -10.19
C VAL A 460 -25.72 -0.78 -10.84
N ARG A 461 -26.49 -1.58 -11.57
CA ARG A 461 -27.74 -1.14 -12.22
C ARG A 461 -28.77 -0.59 -11.22
N SER A 462 -28.80 -1.12 -10.00
CA SER A 462 -29.74 -0.71 -8.97
C SER A 462 -29.37 0.60 -8.24
N LEU A 463 -28.18 1.16 -8.47
CA LEU A 463 -27.80 2.43 -7.87
C LEU A 463 -28.75 3.53 -8.36
N SER A 464 -29.32 4.26 -7.40
CA SER A 464 -30.21 5.41 -7.65
C SER A 464 -29.41 6.65 -8.10
N LEU A 465 -28.60 6.50 -9.14
CA LEU A 465 -27.63 7.48 -9.65
C LEU A 465 -27.81 7.73 -11.15
N GLY A 466 -29.02 7.49 -11.68
CA GLY A 466 -29.35 7.74 -13.08
C GLY A 466 -28.79 6.72 -14.07
N ILE A 467 -28.35 5.55 -13.59
CA ILE A 467 -27.91 4.46 -14.47
C ILE A 467 -29.11 3.97 -15.30
N GLU A 468 -29.01 4.16 -16.61
CA GLU A 468 -30.05 3.79 -17.58
C GLU A 468 -29.91 2.34 -17.99
N GLU A 469 -28.68 1.92 -18.25
CA GLU A 469 -28.37 0.63 -18.84
C GLU A 469 -27.02 0.13 -18.35
N THR A 470 -26.89 -1.18 -18.21
CA THR A 470 -25.60 -1.84 -18.01
C THR A 470 -25.46 -3.02 -18.95
N SER A 471 -24.26 -3.25 -19.47
CA SER A 471 -23.90 -4.43 -20.26
C SER A 471 -22.64 -5.06 -19.71
N THR A 472 -22.57 -6.37 -19.71
CA THR A 472 -21.41 -7.14 -19.21
C THR A 472 -20.74 -7.89 -20.31
N SER A 473 -19.41 -7.96 -20.24
CA SER A 473 -18.59 -8.78 -21.12
C SER A 473 -17.47 -9.40 -20.31
N ILE A 474 -17.27 -10.70 -20.44
CA ILE A 474 -16.06 -11.34 -19.91
C ILE A 474 -14.92 -10.96 -20.86
N VAL A 475 -13.83 -10.44 -20.30
CA VAL A 475 -12.63 -10.12 -21.06
C VAL A 475 -11.95 -11.45 -21.36
N PHE A 476 -11.81 -11.82 -22.64
CA PHE A 476 -11.21 -13.11 -23.06
C PHE A 476 -9.74 -13.03 -23.48
N ASP A 477 -9.24 -11.80 -23.74
CA ASP A 477 -7.86 -11.49 -24.09
C ASP A 477 -7.40 -10.27 -23.30
N GLU A 478 -6.44 -10.45 -22.40
CA GLU A 478 -5.81 -9.36 -21.64
C GLU A 478 -4.52 -8.84 -22.30
N PHE A 479 -4.04 -9.50 -23.35
CA PHE A 479 -2.81 -9.14 -24.05
C PHE A 479 -2.97 -9.20 -25.57
N LYS A 480 -3.41 -8.09 -26.16
CA LYS A 480 -3.08 -7.71 -27.54
C LYS A 480 -2.62 -6.27 -27.59
#